data_AF-A0A7K3DKT3-F1
#
_entry.id   AF-A0A7K3DKT3-F1
#
_cell.length_a   1.000
_cell.length_b   1.000
_cell.length_c   1.000
_cell.angle_alpha   90.00
_cell.angle_beta   90.00
_cell.angle_gamma   90.00
#
_symmetry.space_group_name_H-M   'P 1'
#
loop_
_entity.id
_entity.type
_entity.pdbx_description
1 polymer ?
#
loop_
_entity_poly.entity_id
_entity_poly.type
_entity_poly.pdbx_seq_one_letter_code
_entity_poly.pdbx_strand_id
1 'polypeptide(L)'
;MRAALARLRRGTGLPVAFGGLVAGPGQVRIAELSGAATNALRGLGVSAGNGLGGKALTLARACAVTDYQGSRHISHEYDGAVSAEGLRSVLAVPVVVQRRVRGVLYGALRSAQPLGDRVLGAAVAAARDVEQALVVRDEARSLLAAAAVPAAEGPGAWEEVREAHGALRALAPRI
;
A
#
# COMPACT_ATOMS: atom_id res chain seq x y z
N MET A 1 0.19 6.89 -2.81
CA MET A 1 0.55 6.00 -3.94
C MET A 1 1.14 6.75 -5.13
N ARG A 2 0.42 7.66 -5.81
CA ARG A 2 0.97 8.44 -6.95
C ARG A 2 2.35 9.08 -6.69
N ALA A 3 2.50 9.80 -5.57
CA ALA A 3 3.77 10.42 -5.19
C ALA A 3 4.91 9.39 -5.03
N ALA A 4 4.61 8.20 -4.50
CA ALA A 4 5.59 7.13 -4.35
C ALA A 4 6.00 6.54 -5.70
N LEU A 5 5.07 6.37 -6.64
CA LEU A 5 5.42 5.94 -8.01
C LEU A 5 6.30 6.97 -8.72
N ALA A 6 6.02 8.26 -8.54
CA ALA A 6 6.86 9.33 -9.09
C ALA A 6 8.27 9.31 -8.48
N ARG A 7 8.39 9.08 -7.16
CA ARG A 7 9.71 8.90 -6.51
C ARG A 7 10.40 7.62 -6.98
N LEU A 8 9.68 6.51 -7.11
CA LEU A 8 10.23 5.25 -7.60
C LEU A 8 10.84 5.46 -8.98
N ARG A 9 10.12 6.09 -9.93
CA ARG A 9 10.67 6.39 -11.26
C ARG A 9 11.90 7.28 -11.20
N ARG A 10 11.87 8.36 -10.41
CA ARG A 10 13.02 9.27 -10.29
C ARG A 10 14.23 8.60 -9.64
N GLY A 11 14.03 7.80 -8.60
CA GLY A 11 15.12 7.12 -7.87
C GLY A 11 15.70 5.91 -8.60
N THR A 12 14.91 5.25 -9.45
CA THR A 12 15.33 4.05 -10.19
C THR A 12 15.73 4.33 -11.64
N GLY A 13 15.29 5.46 -12.22
CA GLY A 13 15.40 5.72 -13.65
C GLY A 13 14.45 4.90 -14.52
N LEU A 14 13.56 4.10 -13.92
CA LEU A 14 12.66 3.23 -14.68
C LEU A 14 11.58 4.05 -15.41
N PRO A 15 11.33 3.77 -16.70
CA PRO A 15 10.38 4.51 -17.49
C PRO A 15 8.94 4.28 -17.03
N VAL A 16 8.64 3.10 -16.47
CA VAL A 16 7.30 2.70 -16.03
C VAL A 16 7.32 2.30 -14.56
N ALA A 17 6.36 2.82 -13.79
CA ALA A 17 6.08 2.38 -12.44
C ALA A 17 4.57 2.26 -12.23
N PHE A 18 4.14 1.25 -11.50
CA PHE A 18 2.72 1.05 -11.17
C PHE A 18 2.61 0.38 -9.81
N GLY A 19 1.42 0.40 -9.23
CA GLY A 19 1.25 -0.13 -7.89
C GLY A 19 -0.20 -0.31 -7.49
N GLY A 20 -0.39 -1.21 -6.53
CA GLY A 20 -1.68 -1.56 -5.99
C GLY A 20 -1.62 -1.77 -4.49
N LEU A 21 -2.77 -1.65 -3.85
CA LEU A 21 -2.96 -2.05 -2.46
C LEU A 21 -3.73 -3.38 -2.43
N VAL A 22 -3.64 -4.08 -1.30
CA VAL A 22 -4.44 -5.27 -1.04
C VAL A 22 -5.92 -4.89 -1.06
N ALA A 23 -6.71 -5.58 -1.88
CA ALA A 23 -8.14 -5.37 -2.07
C ALA A 23 -8.98 -6.48 -1.39
N GLY A 24 -8.36 -7.60 -1.04
CA GLY A 24 -8.97 -8.73 -0.35
C GLY A 24 -7.89 -9.73 0.08
N PRO A 25 -8.25 -10.83 0.76
CA PRO A 25 -7.28 -11.85 1.18
C PRO A 25 -6.43 -12.35 0.01
N GLY A 26 -5.12 -12.13 0.08
CA GLY A 26 -4.19 -12.56 -0.97
C GLY A 26 -4.36 -11.88 -2.34
N GLN A 27 -5.10 -10.78 -2.44
CA GLN A 27 -5.34 -10.10 -3.71
C GLN A 27 -4.91 -8.63 -3.66
N VAL A 28 -4.11 -8.21 -4.62
CA VAL A 28 -3.72 -6.81 -4.85
C VAL A 28 -4.42 -6.30 -6.10
N ARG A 29 -4.98 -5.09 -6.05
CA ARG A 29 -5.54 -4.44 -7.23
C ARG A 29 -4.68 -3.27 -7.65
N ILE A 30 -4.18 -3.30 -8.89
CA ILE A 30 -3.40 -2.20 -9.45
C ILE A 30 -4.30 -0.98 -9.61
N ALA A 31 -3.95 0.11 -8.94
CA ALA A 31 -4.78 1.32 -8.89
C ALA A 31 -4.09 2.52 -9.53
N GLU A 32 -2.75 2.57 -9.49
CA GLU A 32 -1.98 3.73 -9.94
C GLU A 32 -0.89 3.31 -10.91
N LEU A 33 -0.66 4.16 -11.91
CA LEU A 33 0.32 3.98 -12.97
C LEU A 33 1.05 5.31 -13.19
N SER A 34 2.31 5.23 -13.59
CA SER A 34 3.14 6.36 -13.99
C SER A 34 4.07 5.93 -15.12
N GLY A 35 4.06 6.65 -16.24
CA GLY A 35 4.86 6.32 -17.42
C GLY A 35 4.33 5.14 -18.25
N ALA A 36 3.13 4.65 -17.93
CA ALA A 36 2.43 3.68 -18.77
C ALA A 36 1.94 4.33 -20.07
N ALA A 37 2.03 3.61 -21.18
CA ALA A 37 1.54 3.99 -22.49
C ALA A 37 0.07 3.59 -22.69
N THR A 38 -0.41 2.59 -21.94
CA THR A 38 -1.77 2.08 -21.99
C THR A 38 -2.42 2.05 -20.60
N ASN A 39 -3.71 1.71 -20.56
CA ASN A 39 -4.42 1.42 -19.31
C ASN A 39 -4.51 -0.09 -19.01
N ALA A 40 -3.81 -0.97 -19.75
CA ALA A 40 -3.97 -2.42 -19.65
C ALA A 40 -3.70 -2.99 -18.25
N LEU A 41 -2.81 -2.35 -17.48
CA LEU A 41 -2.50 -2.75 -16.10
C LEU A 41 -3.47 -2.16 -15.07
N ARG A 42 -4.25 -1.12 -15.41
CA ARG A 42 -5.15 -0.44 -14.48
C ARG A 42 -6.31 -1.34 -14.11
N GLY A 43 -6.54 -1.52 -12.80
CA GLY A 43 -7.62 -2.36 -12.29
C GLY A 43 -7.31 -3.85 -12.27
N LEU A 44 -6.17 -4.28 -12.83
CA LEU A 44 -5.77 -5.69 -12.84
C LEU A 44 -5.64 -6.22 -11.41
N GLY A 45 -6.31 -7.33 -11.15
CA GLY A 45 -6.23 -8.09 -9.91
C GLY A 45 -5.07 -9.09 -9.96
N VAL A 46 -4.12 -8.93 -9.06
CA VAL A 46 -2.98 -9.83 -8.87
C VAL A 46 -3.24 -10.71 -7.66
N SER A 47 -3.25 -12.02 -7.89
CA SER A 47 -3.47 -13.03 -6.84
C SER A 47 -2.14 -13.51 -6.28
N ALA A 48 -2.09 -13.79 -4.98
CA ALA A 48 -0.93 -14.39 -4.31
C ALA A 48 -0.51 -15.68 -5.04
N GLY A 49 0.80 -15.83 -5.25
CA GLY A 49 1.38 -16.97 -5.97
C GLY A 49 1.45 -16.82 -7.50
N ASN A 50 0.63 -15.94 -8.10
CA ASN A 50 0.55 -15.82 -9.56
C ASN A 50 1.37 -14.64 -10.10
N GLY A 51 2.13 -14.88 -11.16
CA GLY A 51 3.02 -13.93 -11.81
C GLY A 51 4.10 -13.39 -10.87
N LEU A 52 4.78 -12.34 -11.31
CA LEU A 52 5.83 -11.70 -10.50
C LEU A 52 5.25 -11.05 -9.23
N GLY A 53 4.12 -10.37 -9.36
CA GLY A 53 3.48 -9.65 -8.28
C GLY A 53 2.94 -10.56 -7.18
N GLY A 54 2.27 -11.64 -7.57
CA GLY A 54 1.79 -12.66 -6.64
C GLY A 54 2.91 -13.40 -5.95
N LYS A 55 4.03 -13.66 -6.65
CA LYS A 55 5.23 -14.21 -6.03
C LYS A 55 5.81 -13.28 -4.95
N ALA A 56 5.94 -11.99 -5.25
CA ALA A 56 6.40 -10.99 -4.28
C ALA A 56 5.46 -10.87 -3.08
N LEU A 57 4.14 -10.98 -3.32
CA LEU A 57 3.11 -11.00 -2.28
C LEU A 57 3.25 -12.22 -1.35
N THR A 58 3.40 -13.43 -1.92
CA THR A 58 3.55 -14.67 -1.14
C THR A 58 4.86 -14.72 -0.35
N LEU A 59 5.96 -14.30 -0.96
CA LEU A 59 7.28 -14.34 -0.33
C LEU A 59 7.52 -13.19 0.65
N ALA A 60 6.70 -12.13 0.59
CA ALA A 60 6.94 -10.85 1.27
C ALA A 60 8.36 -10.31 1.01
N ARG A 61 8.89 -10.53 -0.20
CA ARG A 61 10.22 -10.12 -0.63
C ARG A 61 10.19 -9.53 -2.04
N ALA A 62 11.13 -8.62 -2.29
CA ALA A 62 11.29 -8.05 -3.61
C ALA A 62 11.74 -9.13 -4.61
N CYS A 63 11.14 -9.12 -5.80
CA CYS A 63 11.42 -10.06 -6.88
C CYS A 63 11.66 -9.28 -8.17
N ALA A 64 12.53 -9.78 -9.05
CA ALA A 64 12.77 -9.18 -10.36
C ALA A 64 12.99 -10.27 -11.42
N VAL A 65 12.59 -9.97 -12.65
CA VAL A 65 12.85 -10.78 -13.84
C VAL A 65 13.39 -9.89 -14.95
N THR A 66 14.40 -10.40 -15.66
CA THR A 66 15.04 -9.69 -16.79
C THR A 66 14.20 -9.75 -18.06
N ASP A 67 13.52 -10.87 -18.30
CA ASP A 67 12.58 -11.02 -19.40
C ASP A 67 11.32 -11.73 -18.90
N TYR A 68 10.25 -10.96 -18.71
CA TYR A 68 8.99 -11.44 -18.16
C TYR A 68 8.39 -12.55 -19.02
N GLN A 69 8.35 -12.35 -20.34
CA GLN A 69 7.73 -13.30 -21.29
C GLN A 69 8.47 -14.65 -21.34
N GLY A 70 9.80 -14.63 -21.20
CA GLY A 70 10.61 -15.84 -21.22
C GLY A 70 10.89 -16.46 -19.84
N SER A 71 10.45 -15.83 -18.75
CA SER A 71 10.86 -16.21 -17.41
C SER A 71 10.10 -17.43 -16.89
N ARG A 72 10.80 -18.55 -16.76
CA ARG A 72 10.28 -19.80 -16.13
C ARG A 72 10.12 -19.71 -14.60
N HIS A 73 10.52 -18.61 -13.97
CA HIS A 73 10.47 -18.41 -12.52
C HIS A 73 9.18 -17.76 -12.01
N ILE A 74 8.28 -17.41 -12.92
CA ILE A 74 6.97 -16.82 -12.65
C ILE A 74 5.94 -17.53 -13.54
N SER A 75 4.67 -17.44 -13.18
CA SER A 75 3.58 -17.84 -14.05
C SER A 75 3.12 -16.68 -14.96
N HIS A 76 2.31 -17.01 -15.97
CA HIS A 76 2.07 -16.16 -17.15
C HIS A 76 0.61 -15.70 -17.29
N GLU A 77 -0.17 -15.69 -16.20
CA GLU A 77 -1.60 -15.29 -16.20
C GLU A 77 -1.80 -13.84 -16.64
N TYR A 78 -0.77 -13.01 -16.55
CA TYR A 78 -0.83 -11.57 -16.81
C TYR A 78 -0.12 -11.15 -18.10
N ASP A 79 0.31 -12.11 -18.94
CA ASP A 79 1.05 -11.84 -20.17
C ASP A 79 0.33 -10.86 -21.11
N GLY A 80 -1.00 -10.97 -21.24
CA GLY A 80 -1.79 -10.05 -22.06
C GLY A 80 -1.65 -8.59 -21.62
N ALA A 81 -1.78 -8.33 -20.31
CA ALA A 81 -1.68 -6.97 -19.77
C ALA A 81 -0.23 -6.45 -19.80
N VAL A 82 0.75 -7.32 -19.54
CA VAL A 82 2.18 -6.99 -19.54
C VAL A 82 2.68 -6.70 -20.96
N SER A 83 2.28 -7.52 -21.93
CA SER A 83 2.65 -7.37 -23.34
C SER A 83 1.96 -6.17 -24.01
N ALA A 84 0.70 -5.89 -23.67
CA ALA A 84 0.00 -4.68 -24.14
C ALA A 84 0.72 -3.39 -23.71
N GLU A 85 1.40 -3.41 -22.56
CA GLU A 85 2.21 -2.30 -22.07
C GLU A 85 3.67 -2.36 -22.56
N GLY A 86 4.05 -3.42 -23.27
CA GLY A 86 5.38 -3.65 -23.82
C GLY A 86 6.45 -3.92 -22.76
N LEU A 87 6.06 -4.39 -21.58
CA LEU A 87 7.00 -4.60 -20.48
C LEU A 87 7.82 -5.89 -20.67
N ARG A 88 9.13 -5.81 -20.41
CA ARG A 88 10.07 -6.92 -20.53
C ARG A 88 10.78 -7.19 -19.22
N SER A 89 11.59 -6.27 -18.71
CA SER A 89 12.17 -6.41 -17.37
C SER A 89 11.25 -5.80 -16.33
N VAL A 90 10.93 -6.54 -15.28
CA VAL A 90 9.97 -6.11 -14.25
C VAL A 90 10.50 -6.47 -12.87
N LEU A 91 10.40 -5.53 -11.94
CA LEU A 91 10.56 -5.77 -10.51
C LEU A 91 9.23 -5.56 -9.78
N ALA A 92 9.03 -6.32 -8.70
CA ALA A 92 7.91 -6.21 -7.78
C ALA A 92 8.45 -6.12 -6.35
N VAL A 93 8.06 -5.09 -5.62
CA VAL A 93 8.47 -4.81 -4.25
C VAL A 93 7.24 -4.75 -3.36
N PRO A 94 7.10 -5.65 -2.37
CA PRO A 94 5.98 -5.61 -1.45
C PRO A 94 6.13 -4.44 -0.47
N VAL A 95 5.01 -3.78 -0.17
CA VAL A 95 4.89 -2.81 0.92
C VAL A 95 4.40 -3.57 2.14
N VAL A 96 5.27 -3.78 3.13
CA VAL A 96 4.96 -4.57 4.33
C VAL A 96 4.74 -3.62 5.49
N VAL A 97 3.58 -3.69 6.14
CA VAL A 97 3.25 -2.92 7.34
C VAL A 97 2.91 -3.91 8.43
N GLN A 98 3.54 -3.82 9.60
CA GLN A 98 3.29 -4.73 10.74
C GLN A 98 3.33 -6.21 10.33
N ARG A 99 4.38 -6.60 9.57
CA ARG A 99 4.60 -7.99 9.07
C ARG A 99 3.52 -8.49 8.08
N ARG A 100 2.63 -7.62 7.59
CA ARG A 100 1.61 -7.95 6.58
C ARG A 100 1.85 -7.15 5.31
N VAL A 101 1.83 -7.82 4.16
CA VAL A 101 1.88 -7.11 2.88
C VAL A 101 0.59 -6.33 2.68
N ARG A 102 0.69 -5.02 2.48
CA ARG A 102 -0.45 -4.09 2.27
C ARG A 102 -0.58 -3.63 0.82
N GLY A 103 0.42 -3.92 -0.01
CA GLY A 103 0.43 -3.59 -1.42
C GLY A 103 1.71 -4.04 -2.09
N VAL A 104 1.81 -3.80 -3.40
CA VAL A 104 3.01 -4.08 -4.19
C VAL A 104 3.27 -2.89 -5.12
N LEU A 105 4.52 -2.46 -5.16
CA LEU A 105 5.04 -1.51 -6.13
C LEU A 105 5.78 -2.25 -7.23
N TYR A 106 5.63 -1.79 -8.46
CA TYR A 106 6.27 -2.34 -9.63
C TYR A 106 7.07 -1.27 -10.35
N GLY A 107 8.21 -1.68 -10.88
CA GLY A 107 9.02 -0.89 -11.80
C GLY A 107 9.36 -1.75 -13.01
N ALA A 108 9.38 -1.15 -14.21
CA ALA A 108 9.60 -1.92 -15.43
C ALA A 108 10.32 -1.17 -16.54
N LEU A 109 10.96 -1.95 -17.41
CA LEU A 109 11.58 -1.55 -18.67
C LEU A 109 10.83 -2.22 -19.82
N ARG A 110 10.88 -1.59 -21.00
CA ARG A 110 10.37 -2.16 -22.26
C ARG A 110 11.41 -2.94 -23.05
N SER A 111 12.64 -3.00 -22.53
CA SER A 111 13.74 -3.83 -23.04
C SER A 111 14.06 -4.93 -22.04
N ALA A 112 14.54 -6.07 -22.53
CA ALA A 112 15.00 -7.18 -21.69
C ALA A 112 16.44 -6.93 -21.24
N GLN A 113 16.63 -6.34 -20.06
CA GLN A 113 17.95 -6.11 -19.46
C GLN A 113 17.90 -6.26 -17.93
N PRO A 114 18.99 -6.73 -17.29
CA PRO A 114 19.00 -6.94 -15.84
C PRO A 114 18.71 -5.65 -15.06
N LEU A 115 17.88 -5.76 -14.03
CA LEU A 115 17.63 -4.68 -13.08
C LEU A 115 18.65 -4.80 -11.95
N GLY A 116 19.67 -3.93 -11.95
CA GLY A 116 20.77 -4.01 -10.98
C GLY A 116 20.40 -3.62 -9.55
N ASP A 117 21.29 -3.91 -8.60
CA ASP A 117 21.04 -3.73 -7.16
C ASP A 117 20.69 -2.29 -6.75
N ARG A 118 21.25 -1.29 -7.44
CA ARG A 118 20.90 0.13 -7.20
C ARG A 118 19.43 0.40 -7.49
N VAL A 119 18.90 -0.17 -8.58
CA VAL A 119 17.49 -0.05 -8.96
C VAL A 119 16.62 -0.76 -7.93
N LEU A 120 17.01 -1.98 -7.50
CA LEU A 120 16.29 -2.72 -6.48
C LEU A 120 16.27 -1.96 -5.14
N GLY A 121 17.40 -1.44 -4.69
CA GLY A 121 17.52 -0.68 -3.45
C GLY A 121 16.66 0.59 -3.47
N ALA A 122 16.67 1.35 -4.57
CA ALA A 122 15.81 2.53 -4.73
C ALA A 122 14.31 2.17 -4.75
N ALA A 123 13.93 1.04 -5.36
CA ALA A 123 12.54 0.56 -5.33
C ALA A 123 12.11 0.14 -3.92
N VAL A 124 12.99 -0.51 -3.15
CA VAL A 124 12.76 -0.85 -1.74
C VAL A 124 12.61 0.41 -0.88
N ALA A 125 13.44 1.43 -1.09
CA ALA A 125 13.30 2.72 -0.41
C ALA A 125 11.95 3.38 -0.70
N ALA A 126 11.50 3.36 -1.96
CA ALA A 126 10.18 3.87 -2.32
C ALA A 126 9.02 3.06 -1.70
N ALA A 127 9.19 1.75 -1.49
CA ALA A 127 8.21 0.93 -0.77
C ALA A 127 8.14 1.29 0.73
N ARG A 128 9.29 1.58 1.37
CA ARG A 128 9.35 2.05 2.76
C ARG A 128 8.64 3.40 2.95
N ASP A 129 8.75 4.30 1.99
CA ASP A 129 7.98 5.56 2.02
C ASP A 129 6.46 5.31 2.05
N VAL A 130 5.98 4.32 1.27
CA VAL A 130 4.56 3.95 1.27
C VAL A 130 4.17 3.26 2.56
N GLU A 131 5.02 2.39 3.08
CA GLU A 131 4.84 1.75 4.39
C GLU A 131 4.65 2.82 5.48
N GLN A 132 5.55 3.80 5.58
CA GLN A 132 5.46 4.85 6.60
C GLN A 132 4.16 5.67 6.45
N ALA A 133 3.78 6.00 5.22
CA ALA A 133 2.51 6.70 4.98
C ALA A 133 1.27 5.87 5.37
N LEU A 134 1.34 4.54 5.21
CA LEU A 134 0.27 3.64 5.65
C LEU A 134 0.22 3.51 7.17
N VAL A 135 1.38 3.43 7.84
CA VAL A 135 1.47 3.41 9.32
C VAL A 135 0.79 4.64 9.91
N VAL A 136 1.18 5.83 9.45
CA VAL A 136 0.58 7.11 9.92
C VAL A 136 -0.92 7.14 9.68
N ARG A 137 -1.38 6.65 8.52
CA ARG A 137 -2.82 6.59 8.20
C ARG A 137 -3.58 5.62 9.11
N ASP A 138 -3.00 4.47 9.42
CA ASP A 138 -3.62 3.47 10.30
C ASP A 138 -3.69 4.00 11.74
N GLU A 139 -2.65 4.67 12.23
CA GLU A 139 -2.65 5.33 13.55
C GLU A 139 -3.70 6.43 13.63
N ALA A 140 -3.76 7.33 12.65
CA ALA A 140 -4.78 8.37 12.59
C ALA A 140 -6.20 7.78 12.58
N ARG A 141 -6.42 6.68 11.84
CA ARG A 141 -7.69 5.96 11.86
C ARG A 141 -8.01 5.35 13.22
N SER A 142 -7.01 4.78 13.90
CA SER A 142 -7.17 4.22 15.24
C SER A 142 -7.58 5.28 16.26
N LEU A 143 -6.92 6.45 16.23
CA LEU A 143 -7.25 7.58 17.10
C LEU A 143 -8.66 8.12 16.83
N LEU A 144 -9.03 8.29 15.56
CA LEU A 144 -10.38 8.71 15.18
C LEU A 144 -11.44 7.69 15.61
N ALA A 145 -11.16 6.39 15.47
CA ALA A 145 -12.07 5.34 15.93
C ALA A 145 -12.23 5.37 17.46
N ALA A 146 -11.14 5.55 18.21
CA ALA A 146 -11.18 5.65 19.67
C ALA A 146 -11.96 6.89 20.14
N ALA A 147 -11.79 8.04 19.47
CA ALA A 147 -12.55 9.25 19.76
C ALA A 147 -14.03 9.18 19.35
N ALA A 148 -14.36 8.33 18.37
CA ALA A 148 -15.74 8.12 17.93
C ALA A 148 -16.52 7.10 18.78
N VAL A 149 -15.84 6.33 19.65
CA VAL A 149 -16.53 5.59 20.71
C VAL A 149 -17.10 6.65 21.65
N PRO A 150 -18.45 6.80 21.76
CA PRO A 150 -18.99 7.65 22.81
C PRO A 150 -18.45 7.08 24.10
N ALA A 151 -17.96 7.93 25.01
CA ALA A 151 -17.88 7.55 26.40
C ALA A 151 -19.24 6.92 26.70
N ALA A 152 -19.26 5.63 27.04
CA ALA A 152 -20.43 4.99 27.60
C ALA A 152 -20.61 5.54 29.03
N GLU A 153 -20.71 6.86 29.12
CA GLU A 153 -21.41 7.57 30.17
C GLU A 153 -22.86 7.21 29.94
N GLY A 154 -23.29 6.14 30.60
CA GLY A 154 -24.69 5.80 30.69
C GLY A 154 -25.51 7.01 31.18
N PRO A 155 -26.84 6.99 31.01
CA PRO A 155 -27.71 8.11 31.34
C PRO A 155 -27.50 8.73 32.75
N GLY A 156 -26.95 7.96 33.70
CA GLY A 156 -26.65 8.40 35.06
C GLY A 156 -25.38 9.24 35.24
N ALA A 157 -24.38 9.17 34.36
CA ALA A 157 -23.12 9.92 34.54
C ALA A 157 -23.32 11.43 34.35
N TRP A 158 -24.22 11.82 33.43
CA TRP A 158 -24.62 13.21 33.25
C TRP A 158 -25.59 13.71 34.33
N GLU A 159 -26.28 12.81 35.03
CA GLU A 159 -27.11 13.13 36.20
C GLU A 159 -26.27 13.34 37.45
N GLU A 160 -25.27 12.50 37.73
CA GLU A 160 -24.33 12.68 38.84
C GLU A 160 -23.53 13.99 38.70
N VAL A 161 -23.10 14.34 37.48
CA VAL A 161 -22.41 15.63 37.24
C VAL A 161 -23.34 16.81 37.45
N ARG A 162 -24.63 16.69 37.09
CA ARG A 162 -25.63 17.75 37.26
C ARG A 162 -26.06 17.90 38.72
N GLU A 163 -26.12 16.80 39.45
CA GLU A 163 -26.38 16.76 40.89
C GLU A 163 -25.20 17.34 41.68
N ALA A 164 -23.96 17.00 41.31
CA ALA A 164 -22.76 17.60 41.88
C ALA A 164 -22.66 19.11 41.59
N HIS A 165 -23.04 19.55 40.39
CA HIS A 165 -23.11 20.99 40.06
C HIS A 165 -24.24 21.72 40.83
N GLY A 166 -25.36 21.05 41.09
CA GLY A 166 -26.46 21.59 41.90
C GLY A 166 -26.08 21.75 43.36
N ALA A 167 -25.40 20.75 43.95
CA ALA A 167 -24.90 20.79 45.31
C ALA A 167 -23.87 21.92 45.53
N LEU A 168 -22.99 22.16 44.54
CA LEU A 168 -22.02 23.26 44.57
C LEU A 168 -22.68 24.65 44.51
N ARG A 169 -23.77 24.83 43.74
CA ARG A 169 -24.52 26.10 43.74
C ARG A 169 -25.34 26.33 45.00
N ALA A 170 -25.82 25.26 45.64
CA ALA A 170 -26.57 25.36 46.90
C ALA A 170 -25.67 25.76 48.09
N LEU A 171 -24.36 25.56 47.99
CA LEU A 171 -23.37 26.00 48.98
C LEU A 171 -22.87 27.45 48.78
N ALA A 172 -23.15 28.05 47.62
CA ALA A 172 -22.75 29.43 47.30
C ALA A 172 -23.43 30.56 48.12
N PRO A 173 -24.58 30.39 48.82
CA PRO A 173 -25.15 31.45 49.65
C PRO A 173 -24.66 31.47 51.11
N ARG A 174 -23.65 30.69 51.52
CA ARG A 174 -23.15 30.64 52.92
C ARG A 174 -21.69 31.04 53.09
N ILE A 175 -21.21 31.95 52.24
CA ILE A 175 -19.99 32.75 52.50
C ILE A 175 -20.32 34.22 52.29
#